data_AF-A0A849VJH3-F1
#
_entry.id   AF-A0A849VJH3-F1
#
_cell.length_a   1.000
_cell.length_b   1.000
_cell.length_c   1.000
_cell.angle_alpha   90.00
_cell.angle_beta   90.00
_cell.angle_gamma   90.00
#
_symmetry.space_group_name_H-M   'P 1'
#
loop_
_entity.id
_entity.type
_entity.pdbx_description
1 polymer ?
#
loop_
_entity_poly.entity_id
_entity_poly.type
_entity_poly.pdbx_seq_one_letter_code
_entity_poly.pdbx_strand_id
1 'polypeptide(L)'
;MKFIFAALVAFFCIANLAEAQTMEKNMLERRTARAIRNAGFWCDQVSNAYVDKVLSSTGPTVVRVTCDDKTRFEQYKLTMTKDNKIAKIEVWK
;
A
#
# COMPACT_ATOMS: atom_id res chain seq x y z
N MET A 1 18.65 11.96 49.65
CA MET A 1 19.04 12.40 48.29
C MET A 1 19.50 11.20 47.49
N LYS A 2 18.68 10.59 46.62
CA LYS A 2 19.11 9.51 45.70
C LYS A 2 18.01 8.99 44.74
N PHE A 3 17.29 9.84 44.01
CA PHE A 3 16.35 9.35 42.98
C PHE A 3 16.31 10.28 41.77
N ILE A 4 17.40 10.36 41.01
CA ILE A 4 17.43 11.07 39.72
C ILE A 4 18.23 10.26 38.72
N PHE A 5 17.80 9.06 38.29
CA PHE A 5 18.42 8.36 37.14
C PHE A 5 17.52 7.27 36.54
N ALA A 6 16.21 7.53 36.38
CA ALA A 6 15.29 6.56 35.76
C ALA A 6 14.52 7.10 34.54
N ALA A 7 14.99 8.19 33.92
CA ALA A 7 14.26 8.84 32.82
C ALA A 7 14.91 8.68 31.43
N LEU A 8 16.06 8.03 31.29
CA LEU A 8 16.86 8.11 30.05
C LEU A 8 16.93 6.81 29.21
N VAL A 9 16.25 5.73 29.61
CA VAL A 9 16.32 4.44 28.90
C VAL A 9 15.10 4.17 28.00
N ALA A 10 14.04 4.98 28.10
CA ALA A 10 12.80 4.74 27.36
C ALA A 10 12.74 5.35 25.94
N PHE A 11 13.81 5.98 25.44
CA PHE A 11 13.77 6.71 24.16
C PHE A 11 14.30 5.92 22.94
N PHE A 12 14.96 4.77 23.13
CA PHE A 12 15.65 4.07 22.04
C PHE A 12 14.86 2.95 21.34
N CYS A 13 13.65 2.59 21.79
CA CYS A 13 12.90 1.47 21.18
C CYS A 13 11.96 1.87 20.02
N ILE A 14 11.76 3.15 19.72
CA ILE A 14 10.73 3.59 18.75
C ILE A 14 11.24 3.54 17.30
N ALA A 15 12.56 3.58 17.06
CA ALA A 15 13.12 3.65 15.70
C ALA A 15 12.94 2.36 14.88
N ASN A 16 13.02 1.18 15.51
CA ASN A 16 12.97 -0.11 14.79
C ASN A 16 11.57 -0.46 14.25
N LEU A 17 10.49 0.08 14.83
CA LEU A 17 9.11 -0.18 14.38
C LEU A 17 8.77 0.58 13.08
N ALA A 18 9.43 1.70 12.80
CA ALA A 18 9.19 2.48 11.58
C ALA A 18 9.85 1.82 10.35
N GLU A 19 11.06 1.26 10.49
CA GLU A 19 11.76 0.60 9.39
C GLU A 19 11.14 -0.75 8.99
N ALA A 20 10.59 -1.51 9.95
CA ALA A 20 9.85 -2.74 9.61
C ALA A 20 8.59 -2.43 8.79
N GLN A 21 7.86 -1.37 9.14
CA GLN A 21 6.65 -0.93 8.42
C GLN A 21 6.97 -0.45 7.00
N THR A 22 8.12 0.21 6.77
CA THR A 22 8.50 0.64 5.42
C THR A 22 8.89 -0.53 4.54
N MET A 23 9.58 -1.54 5.08
CA MET A 23 10.00 -2.72 4.31
C MET A 23 8.81 -3.58 3.85
N GLU A 24 7.82 -3.78 4.73
CA GLU A 24 6.59 -4.52 4.40
C GLU A 24 5.72 -3.77 3.38
N LYS A 25 5.56 -2.46 3.54
CA LYS A 25 4.86 -1.59 2.60
C LYS A 25 5.50 -1.65 1.20
N ASN A 26 6.83 -1.54 1.13
CA ASN A 26 7.59 -1.62 -0.12
C ASN A 26 7.41 -2.98 -0.82
N MET A 27 7.33 -4.08 -0.06
CA MET A 27 7.09 -5.41 -0.62
C MET A 27 5.66 -5.54 -1.19
N LEU A 28 4.67 -4.98 -0.50
CA LEU A 28 3.28 -4.98 -0.96
C LEU A 28 3.09 -4.13 -2.22
N GLU A 29 3.67 -2.94 -2.24
CA GLU A 29 3.68 -2.04 -3.41
C GLU A 29 4.31 -2.72 -4.63
N ARG A 30 5.48 -3.35 -4.47
CA ARG A 30 6.15 -4.09 -5.56
C ARG A 30 5.33 -5.26 -6.08
N ARG A 31 4.68 -6.02 -5.19
CA ARG A 31 3.80 -7.14 -5.59
C ARG A 31 2.60 -6.63 -6.38
N THR A 32 2.02 -5.52 -5.94
CA THR A 32 0.88 -4.88 -6.59
C THR A 32 1.26 -4.34 -7.97
N ALA A 33 2.38 -3.63 -8.07
CA ALA A 33 2.92 -3.14 -9.35
C ALA A 33 3.17 -4.28 -10.35
N ARG A 34 3.73 -5.41 -9.88
CA ARG A 34 3.94 -6.61 -10.72
C ARG A 34 2.62 -7.21 -11.18
N ALA A 35 1.62 -7.30 -10.32
CA ALA A 35 0.33 -7.85 -10.70
C ALA A 35 -0.37 -6.98 -11.77
N ILE A 36 -0.29 -5.66 -11.64
CA ILE A 36 -0.82 -4.71 -12.63
C ILE A 36 -0.08 -4.84 -13.97
N ARG A 37 1.26 -4.90 -13.94
CA ARG A 37 2.07 -5.12 -15.15
C ARG A 37 1.81 -6.45 -15.82
N ASN A 38 1.67 -7.53 -15.05
CA ASN A 38 1.34 -8.86 -15.57
C ASN A 38 -0.03 -8.90 -16.26
N ALA A 39 -0.96 -8.01 -15.87
CA ALA A 39 -2.24 -7.84 -16.54
C ALA A 39 -2.18 -6.93 -17.78
N GLY A 40 -0.99 -6.43 -18.16
CA GLY A 40 -0.78 -5.61 -19.36
C GLY A 40 -0.92 -4.10 -19.14
N PHE A 41 -1.07 -3.63 -17.91
CA PHE A 41 -1.21 -2.21 -17.59
C PHE A 41 0.15 -1.59 -17.20
N TRP A 42 0.26 -0.28 -17.37
CA TRP A 42 1.48 0.44 -17.00
C TRP A 42 1.50 0.71 -15.49
N CYS A 43 2.46 0.14 -14.76
CA CYS A 43 2.66 0.49 -13.36
C CYS A 43 4.10 0.23 -12.94
N ASP A 44 4.93 1.27 -12.96
CA ASP A 44 6.34 1.16 -12.56
C ASP A 44 6.48 1.11 -11.04
N GLN A 45 5.99 2.17 -10.36
CA GLN A 45 5.93 2.27 -8.92
C GLN A 45 4.50 2.57 -8.45
N VAL A 46 4.03 1.85 -7.45
CA VAL A 46 2.79 2.17 -6.74
C VAL A 46 3.09 3.25 -5.71
N SER A 47 2.50 4.43 -5.86
CA SER A 47 2.66 5.54 -4.90
C SER A 47 1.57 5.56 -3.84
N ASN A 48 0.39 5.02 -4.17
CA ASN A 48 -0.73 4.95 -3.23
C ASN A 48 -1.66 3.77 -3.57
N ALA A 49 -2.20 3.12 -2.55
CA ALA A 49 -3.17 2.04 -2.69
C ALA A 49 -4.16 2.09 -1.52
N TYR A 50 -5.46 2.17 -1.80
CA TYR A 50 -6.50 2.16 -0.77
C TYR A 50 -7.79 1.52 -1.27
N VAL A 51 -8.55 0.93 -0.34
CA VAL A 51 -9.87 0.37 -0.65
C VAL A 51 -10.87 1.50 -0.83
N ASP A 52 -11.54 1.53 -1.98
CA ASP A 52 -12.63 2.46 -2.23
C ASP A 52 -13.90 1.94 -1.52
N LYS A 53 -14.18 2.51 -0.35
CA LYS A 53 -15.31 2.10 0.50
C LYS A 53 -16.67 2.34 -0.16
N VAL A 54 -16.76 3.32 -1.07
CA VAL A 54 -18.02 3.64 -1.75
C VAL A 54 -18.33 2.54 -2.75
N LEU A 55 -17.35 2.18 -3.60
CA LEU A 55 -17.52 1.10 -4.59
C LEU A 55 -17.56 -0.29 -3.96
N SER A 56 -16.88 -0.47 -2.82
CA SER A 56 -16.89 -1.74 -2.07
C SER A 56 -18.10 -1.88 -1.13
N SER A 57 -18.99 -0.88 -1.06
CA SER A 57 -20.09 -0.86 -0.08
C SER A 57 -21.15 -1.94 -0.31
N THR A 58 -21.37 -2.32 -1.56
CA THR A 58 -22.51 -3.14 -1.99
C THR A 58 -22.09 -4.32 -2.88
N GLY A 59 -20.79 -4.59 -2.98
CA GLY A 59 -20.28 -5.56 -3.93
C GLY A 59 -18.83 -6.00 -3.67
N PRO A 60 -18.07 -6.34 -4.73
CA PRO A 60 -16.69 -6.79 -4.58
C PRO A 60 -15.80 -5.67 -4.04
N THR A 61 -14.76 -6.04 -3.29
CA THR A 61 -13.78 -5.07 -2.79
C THR A 61 -13.06 -4.44 -3.97
N VAL A 62 -13.18 -3.11 -4.11
CA VAL A 62 -12.49 -2.33 -5.13
C VAL A 62 -11.35 -1.58 -4.47
N VAL A 63 -10.12 -1.83 -4.94
CA VAL A 63 -8.92 -1.12 -4.50
C VAL A 63 -8.54 -0.10 -5.57
N ARG A 64 -8.42 1.16 -5.18
CA ARG A 64 -7.80 2.19 -6.01
C ARG A 64 -6.30 2.11 -5.83
N VAL A 65 -5.59 1.92 -6.92
CA VAL A 65 -4.12 1.97 -6.94
C VAL A 65 -3.67 3.09 -7.86
N THR A 66 -2.76 3.89 -7.36
CA THR A 66 -2.09 4.95 -8.10
C THR A 66 -0.69 4.47 -8.43
N CYS A 67 -0.37 4.48 -9.71
CA CYS A 67 0.97 4.24 -10.23
C CYS A 67 1.57 5.57 -10.70
N ASP A 68 2.80 5.83 -10.27
CA ASP A 68 3.51 7.08 -10.52
C ASP A 68 5.01 6.81 -10.65
N ASP A 69 5.61 7.27 -11.75
CA ASP A 69 7.07 7.22 -11.98
C ASP A 69 7.74 8.62 -11.86
N LYS A 70 7.01 9.59 -11.31
CA LYS A 70 7.31 11.03 -11.21
C LYS A 70 7.15 11.81 -12.52
N THR A 71 6.84 11.14 -13.62
CA THR A 71 6.62 11.76 -14.94
C THR A 71 5.23 11.46 -15.52
N ARG A 72 4.66 10.33 -15.12
CA ARG A 72 3.35 9.83 -15.54
C ARG A 72 2.59 9.39 -14.33
N PHE A 73 1.31 9.73 -14.31
CA PHE A 73 0.39 9.36 -13.25
C PHE A 73 -0.78 8.59 -13.85
N GLU A 74 -1.00 7.37 -13.39
CA GLU A 74 -2.12 6.56 -13.83
C GLU A 74 -2.76 5.84 -12.65
N GLN A 75 -4.09 5.84 -12.62
CA GLN A 75 -4.87 5.21 -11.57
C GLN A 75 -5.62 4.02 -12.11
N TYR A 76 -5.74 2.99 -11.27
CA TYR A 76 -6.39 1.73 -11.59
C TYR A 76 -7.42 1.34 -10.54
N LYS A 77 -8.52 0.78 -11.02
CA LYS A 77 -9.55 0.07 -10.25
C LYS A 77 -9.16 -1.40 -10.25
N LEU A 78 -8.77 -1.95 -9.10
CA LEU A 78 -8.62 -3.40 -8.93
C LEU A 78 -9.83 -3.95 -8.21
N THR A 79 -10.63 -4.75 -8.93
CA THR A 79 -11.71 -5.51 -8.33
C THR A 79 -11.14 -6.80 -7.77
N MET A 80 -11.32 -7.03 -6.47
CA MET A 80 -10.85 -8.22 -5.78
C MET A 80 -11.96 -9.28 -5.75
N THR A 81 -11.58 -10.55 -5.81
CA THR A 81 -12.45 -11.67 -5.47
C THR A 81 -12.59 -11.81 -3.95
N LYS A 82 -13.51 -12.69 -3.51
CA LYS A 82 -13.66 -13.05 -2.09
C LYS A 82 -12.39 -13.69 -1.50
N ASP A 83 -11.53 -14.25 -2.33
CA ASP A 83 -10.26 -14.89 -1.94
C ASP A 83 -9.08 -13.90 -1.94
N ASN A 84 -9.34 -12.59 -1.94
CA ASN A 84 -8.33 -11.53 -2.03
C ASN A 84 -7.41 -11.62 -3.26
N LYS A 85 -7.89 -12.21 -4.36
CA LYS A 85 -7.18 -12.23 -5.65
C LYS A 85 -7.72 -11.15 -6.56
N ILE A 86 -6.89 -10.62 -7.45
CA ILE A 86 -7.34 -9.63 -8.43
C ILE A 86 -8.22 -10.33 -9.45
N ALA A 87 -9.49 -9.95 -9.51
CA ALA A 87 -10.47 -10.45 -10.49
C ALA A 87 -10.40 -9.66 -11.79
N LYS A 88 -10.25 -8.34 -11.68
CA LYS A 88 -10.28 -7.41 -12.81
C LYS A 88 -9.45 -6.16 -12.50
N ILE A 89 -8.81 -5.61 -13.53
CA ILE A 89 -8.10 -4.33 -13.47
C ILE A 89 -8.67 -3.44 -14.57
N GLU A 90 -9.02 -2.20 -14.21
CA GLU A 90 -9.55 -1.19 -15.13
C GLU A 90 -8.87 0.15 -14.89
N VAL A 91 -8.74 0.97 -15.93
CA VAL A 91 -8.25 2.35 -15.77
C VAL A 91 -9.27 3.17 -14.99
N TRP A 92 -8.78 3.94 -14.02
CA TRP A 92 -9.60 4.86 -13.24
C TRP A 92 -9.91 6.10 -14.07
N LYS A 93 -10.95 5.99 -14.90
CA LYS A 93 -11.64 7.12 -15.54
C LYS A 93 -12.86 7.53 -14.71
#